data_AF-A0A1H4F9E4-F1
#
_entry.id   AF-A0A1H4F9E4-F1
#
_cell.length_a   1.000
_cell.length_b   1.000
_cell.length_c   1.000
_cell.angle_alpha   90.00
_cell.angle_beta   90.00
_cell.angle_gamma   90.00
#
_symmetry.space_group_name_H-M   'P 1'
#
loop_
_entity.id
_entity.type
_entity.pdbx_description
1 polymer ?
#
loop_
_entity_poly.entity_id
_entity_poly.type
_entity_poly.pdbx_seq_one_letter_code
_entity_poly.pdbx_strand_id
1 'polypeptide(L)' 'MNSFLLWFAPFLIFFICSLSLFILDGNKAKEEGRKRKTWITVLFIISFGLMMTVIILSILLLLLTIAMVQNM' A
#
# COMPACT_ATOMS: atom_id res chain seq x y z
N MET A 1 -5.03 -18.43 -11.00
CA MET A 1 -4.27 -17.17 -11.21
C MET A 1 -5.12 -15.91 -11.07
N ASN A 2 -6.43 -15.92 -11.41
CA ASN A 2 -7.29 -14.72 -11.29
C ASN A 2 -7.71 -14.34 -9.85
N SER A 3 -7.82 -15.30 -8.93
CA SER A 3 -8.35 -15.02 -7.58
C SER A 3 -7.44 -14.11 -6.74
N PHE A 4 -6.11 -14.22 -6.89
CA PHE A 4 -5.17 -13.37 -6.17
C PHE A 4 -5.25 -11.91 -6.64
N LEU A 5 -5.28 -11.71 -7.96
CA LEU A 5 -5.46 -10.38 -8.56
C LEU A 5 -6.79 -9.73 -8.17
N LEU A 6 -7.88 -10.51 -8.13
CA LEU A 6 -9.20 -10.01 -7.68
C LEU A 6 -9.20 -9.58 -6.22
N TRP A 7 -8.50 -10.30 -5.34
CA TRP A 7 -8.37 -9.94 -3.93
C TRP A 7 -7.43 -8.75 -3.71
N PHE A 8 -6.38 -8.61 -4.51
CA PHE A 8 -5.37 -7.56 -4.37
C PHE A 8 -5.80 -6.23 -5.02
N ALA A 9 -6.57 -6.27 -6.11
CA ALA A 9 -7.06 -5.11 -6.83
C ALA A 9 -7.72 -4.03 -5.94
N PRO A 10 -8.66 -4.35 -5.02
CA PRO A 10 -9.26 -3.32 -4.17
C PRO A 10 -8.25 -2.64 -3.22
N PHE A 11 -7.26 -3.37 -2.71
CA PHE A 11 -6.19 -2.79 -1.88
C PHE A 11 -5.29 -1.86 -2.68
N LEU A 12 -4.92 -2.26 -3.89
CA LEU A 12 -4.11 -1.43 -4.79
C LEU A 12 -4.88 -0.15 -5.18
N ILE A 13 -6.16 -0.26 -5.52
CA ILE A 13 -7.02 0.90 -5.84
C ILE A 13 -7.12 1.82 -4.62
N PHE A 14 -7.37 1.28 -3.43
CA PHE A 14 -7.42 2.06 -2.19
C PHE A 14 -6.11 2.81 -1.93
N PHE A 15 -4.96 2.16 -2.13
CA PHE A 15 -3.65 2.79 -1.99
C PHE A 15 -3.45 3.93 -2.99
N ILE A 16 -3.81 3.73 -4.27
CA ILE A 16 -3.70 4.76 -5.30
C ILE A 16 -4.60 5.96 -4.99
N CYS A 17 -5.83 5.73 -4.54
CA CYS A 17 -6.74 6.80 -4.10
C CYS A 17 -6.17 7.57 -2.91
N SER A 18 -5.65 6.87 -1.90
CA SER A 18 -5.01 7.45 -0.71
C SER A 18 -3.80 8.31 -1.08
N LEU A 19 -2.92 7.79 -1.95
CA LEU A 19 -1.76 8.51 -2.46
C LEU A 19 -2.17 9.78 -3.22
N SER A 20 -3.20 9.67 -4.07
CA SER A 20 -3.70 10.80 -4.85
C SER A 20 -4.26 11.90 -3.95
N LEU A 21 -5.03 11.54 -2.91
CA LEU A 21 -5.52 12.48 -1.91
C LEU A 21 -4.38 13.14 -1.12
N PHE A 22 -3.35 12.38 -0.78
CA PHE A 22 -2.18 12.89 -0.07
C PHE A 22 -1.38 13.91 -0.91
N ILE A 23 -1.22 13.64 -2.20
CA ILE A 23 -0.55 14.56 -3.15
C ILE A 23 -1.40 15.81 -3.35
N LEU A 24 -2.71 15.66 -3.60
CA LEU A 24 -3.62 16.78 -3.81
C LEU A 24 -3.72 17.69 -2.57
N ASP A 25 -3.86 17.12 -1.38
CA ASP A 25 -3.85 17.92 -0.15
C ASP A 25 -2.49 18.57 0.09
N GLY A 26 -1.41 17.91 -0.32
CA GLY A 26 -0.06 18.47 -0.27
C GLY A 26 0.13 19.71 -1.14
N ASN A 27 -0.40 19.69 -2.36
CA ASN A 27 -0.35 20.83 -3.27
C ASN A 27 -1.24 21.97 -2.77
N LYS A 28 -2.50 21.67 -2.40
CA LYS A 28 -3.42 22.68 -1.86
C LYS A 28 -2.93 23.30 -0.56
N ALA A 29 -2.33 22.50 0.33
CA ALA A 29 -1.74 23.01 1.56
C ALA A 29 -0.58 23.99 1.30
N LYS A 30 0.23 23.72 0.25
CA LYS A 30 1.29 24.63 -0.20
C LYS A 30 0.73 25.93 -0.78
N GLU A 31 -0.31 25.86 -1.60
CA GLU A 31 -0.95 27.03 -2.21
C GLU A 31 -1.65 27.91 -1.17
N GLU A 32 -2.32 27.29 -0.19
CA GLU A 32 -3.10 27.99 0.85
C GLU A 32 -2.26 28.38 2.09
N GLY A 33 -0.96 28.05 2.11
CA GLY A 33 -0.07 28.32 3.26
C GLY A 33 -0.48 27.60 4.56
N ARG A 34 -1.34 26.59 4.46
CA ARG A 34 -1.85 25.82 5.61
C ARG A 34 -1.03 24.55 5.83
N LYS A 35 -1.16 23.97 7.03
CA LYS A 35 -0.65 22.62 7.29
C LYS A 35 -1.52 21.57 6.58
N ARG A 36 -0.90 20.44 6.18
CA ARG A 36 -1.61 19.28 5.64
C ARG A 36 -2.61 18.73 6.66
N LYS A 37 -3.70 18.16 6.18
CA LYS A 37 -4.71 17.56 7.05
C LYS A 37 -4.16 16.26 7.64
N THR A 38 -4.13 16.18 8.97
CA THR A 38 -3.59 15.01 9.70
C THR A 38 -4.28 13.72 9.29
N TRP A 39 -5.60 13.72 9.10
CA TRP A 39 -6.35 12.53 8.71
C TRP A 39 -5.94 11.98 7.34
N ILE A 40 -5.59 12.82 6.36
CA ILE A 40 -5.10 12.38 5.04
C ILE A 40 -3.73 11.73 5.18
N THR A 41 -2.88 12.29 6.04
CA THR A 41 -1.54 11.74 6.32
C THR A 41 -1.64 10.39 7.02
N VAL A 42 -2.53 10.27 8.02
CA VAL A 42 -2.79 9.00 8.72
C VAL A 42 -3.33 7.94 7.77
N LEU A 43 -4.27 8.30 6.89
CA LEU A 43 -4.85 7.39 5.91
C LEU A 43 -3.79 6.89 4.91
N PHE A 44 -2.88 7.78 4.49
CA PHE A 44 -1.73 7.41 3.67
C PHE A 44 -0.81 6.41 4.38
N ILE A 45 -0.41 6.70 5.62
CA ILE A 45 0.48 5.83 6.40
C ILE A 45 -0.15 4.44 6.61
N ILE A 46 -1.44 4.37 6.97
CA ILE A 46 -2.15 3.09 7.14
C ILE A 46 -2.18 2.31 5.82
N SER A 47 -2.55 2.97 4.70
CA SER A 47 -2.59 2.32 3.40
C SER A 47 -1.21 1.81 2.95
N PHE A 48 -0.15 2.57 3.22
CA PHE A 48 1.22 2.20 2.90
C PHE A 48 1.70 1.03 3.76
N GLY A 49 1.42 1.07 5.06
CA GLY A 49 1.74 -0.02 5.98
C GLY A 49 1.08 -1.33 5.57
N LEU A 50 -0.21 -1.31 5.25
CA LEU A 50 -0.92 -2.48 4.73
C LEU A 50 -0.27 -3.01 3.44
N MET A 51 0.09 -2.14 2.52
CA MET A 51 0.70 -2.57 1.27
C MET A 51 2.07 -3.22 1.47
N MET A 52 2.90 -2.64 2.35
CA MET A 52 4.19 -3.23 2.72
C MET A 52 4.04 -4.60 3.37
N THR A 53 3.03 -4.79 4.24
CA THR A 53 2.80 -6.12 4.84
C THR A 53 2.48 -7.19 3.81
N VAL A 54 1.67 -6.87 2.79
CA VAL A 54 1.34 -7.81 1.70
C VAL A 54 2.58 -8.17 0.88
N ILE A 55 3.44 -7.19 0.58
CA ILE A 55 4.70 -7.42 -0.15
C ILE A 55 5.63 -8.33 0.67
N ILE A 56 5.83 -8.03 1.95
CA ILE A 56 6.68 -8.83 2.84
C ILE A 56 6.17 -10.27 2.93
N LEU A 57 4.87 -10.47 3.13
CA LEU A 57 4.27 -11.81 3.17
C LEU A 57 4.45 -12.56 1.84
N SER A 58 4.31 -11.87 0.71
CA SER A 58 4.51 -12.48 -0.62
C SER A 58 5.95 -12.95 -0.81
N ILE A 59 6.94 -12.16 -0.36
CA ILE A 59 8.36 -12.53 -0.40
C ILE A 59 8.64 -13.71 0.53
N LEU A 60 8.11 -13.70 1.76
CA LEU A 60 8.29 -14.80 2.71
C LEU A 60 7.71 -16.11 2.17
N LEU A 61 6.53 -16.07 1.54
CA LEU A 61 5.94 -17.25 0.89
C LEU A 61 6.80 -17.78 -0.26
N LEU A 62 7.39 -16.89 -1.06
CA LEU A 62 8.32 -17.28 -2.12
C LEU A 62 9.56 -17.97 -1.54
N LEU A 63 10.18 -17.39 -0.52
CA LEU A 63 11.35 -17.96 0.16
C LEU A 63 11.03 -19.31 0.80
N LEU A 64 9.87 -19.44 1.45
CA LEU A 64 9.40 -20.70 2.01
C LEU A 64 9.22 -21.76 0.93
N THR A 65 8.64 -21.39 -0.22
CA THR A 65 8.46 -22.31 -1.36
C THR A 65 9.80 -22.81 -1.88
N ILE A 66 10.79 -21.92 -2.03
CA ILE A 66 12.15 -22.28 -2.44
C ILE A 66 12.79 -23.21 -1.42
N ALA A 67 12.70 -22.88 -0.13
CA ALA A 67 13.27 -23.69 0.95
C ALA A 67 12.66 -25.10 1.00
N MET A 68 11.34 -25.22 0.80
CA MET A 68 10.66 -26.52 0.75
C MET A 68 11.13 -27.36 -0.45
N VAL A 69 11.27 -26.77 -1.63
CA VAL A 69 11.77 -27.47 -2.83
C VAL A 69 13.23 -27.91 -2.68
N GLN A 70 14.07 -27.12 -2.02
CA GLN A 70 15.48 -27.48 -1.77
C GLN A 70 15.67 -28.55 -0.69
N ASN A 71 14.70 -28.70 0.21
CA ASN A 71 14.74 -29.65 1.31
C ASN A 71 14.03 -30.98 1.00
N MET A 72 13.40 -31.09 -0.18
CA MET A 72 12.84 -32.33 -0.76
C MET A 72 13.83 -32.96 -1.74
#